data_AF-A0A154WG06-F1
#
_entry.id   AF-A0A154WG06-F1
#
_cell.length_a   1.000
_cell.length_b   1.000
_cell.length_c   1.000
_cell.angle_alpha   90.00
_cell.angle_beta   90.00
_cell.angle_gamma   90.00
#
_symmetry.space_group_name_H-M   'P 1'
#
loop_
_entity.id
_entity.type
_entity.pdbx_description
1 polymer ?
#
loop_
_entity_poly.entity_id
_entity_poly.type
_entity_poly.pdbx_seq_one_letter_code
_entity_poly.pdbx_strand_id
1 'polypeptide(L)' 'MNRLNTTDNLLDLTWDEYVIEVEDNYLIETGDDIDEGDYADIVHAYDRGMSPIGCVIALIEGQRRAGRPLAA' A
#
# COMPACT_ATOMS: atom_id res chain seq x y z
N MET A 1 -8.31 8.56 30.03
CA MET A 1 -8.76 8.44 28.62
C MET A 1 -7.78 9.23 27.77
N ASN A 2 -6.78 8.56 27.19
CA ASN A 2 -5.81 9.19 26.30
C ASN A 2 -6.24 8.85 24.86
N ARG A 3 -6.69 9.86 24.14
CA ARG A 3 -7.20 9.75 22.77
C ARG A 3 -6.01 9.41 21.88
N LEU A 4 -6.03 8.21 21.29
CA LEU A 4 -5.10 7.80 20.22
C LEU A 4 -5.20 8.83 19.09
N ASN A 5 -4.17 9.65 18.96
CA ASN A 5 -4.04 10.69 17.95
C ASN A 5 -3.28 10.13 16.73
N THR A 6 -3.72 8.97 16.23
CA THR A 6 -3.04 8.21 15.16
C THR A 6 -3.61 8.54 13.77
N THR A 7 -4.02 9.78 13.54
CA THR A 7 -4.59 10.19 12.24
C THR A 7 -4.09 11.58 11.79
N ASP A 8 -3.20 12.22 12.54
CA ASP A 8 -2.75 13.59 12.25
C ASP A 8 -1.43 13.66 11.45
N ASN A 9 -0.74 12.53 11.22
CA ASN A 9 0.55 12.48 10.50
C ASN A 9 0.53 11.61 9.21
N LEU A 10 -0.63 11.11 8.78
CA LEU A 10 -0.69 10.08 7.72
C LEU A 10 -0.48 10.64 6.29
N LEU A 11 -0.39 11.96 6.09
CA LEU A 11 -0.45 12.59 4.77
C LEU A 11 0.72 13.53 4.42
N ASP A 12 1.76 13.61 5.26
CA ASP A 12 2.97 14.37 4.92
C ASP A 12 4.09 13.46 4.39
N LEU A 13 3.71 12.31 3.79
CA LEU A 13 4.67 11.45 3.11
C LEU A 13 4.90 12.00 1.70
N THR A 14 6.17 12.23 1.35
CA THR A 14 6.53 12.46 -0.04
C THR A 14 6.20 11.21 -0.87
N TRP A 15 6.08 11.37 -2.19
CA TRP A 15 5.84 10.25 -3.10
C TRP A 15 6.85 9.10 -2.90
N ASP A 16 8.13 9.44 -2.72
CA ASP A 16 9.20 8.46 -2.53
C ASP A 16 9.00 7.67 -1.23
N GLU A 17 8.75 8.36 -0.11
CA GLU A 17 8.49 7.72 1.18
C GLU A 17 7.21 6.87 1.15
N TYR A 18 6.19 7.32 0.43
CA TYR A 18 4.95 6.57 0.25
C TYR A 18 5.20 5.24 -0.47
N VAL A 19 5.94 5.28 -1.58
CA VAL A 19 6.25 4.07 -2.37
C VAL A 19 7.06 3.09 -1.54
N ILE A 20 8.09 3.56 -0.83
CA ILE A 20 8.93 2.71 0.04
C ILE A 20 8.07 2.02 1.09
N GLU A 21 7.17 2.75 1.75
CA GLU A 21 6.26 2.16 2.74
C GLU A 21 5.30 1.14 2.10
N VAL A 22 4.78 1.41 0.90
CA VAL A 22 3.93 0.46 0.18
C VAL A 22 4.71 -0.81 -0.18
N GLU A 23 5.93 -0.70 -0.70
CA GLU A 23 6.80 -1.83 -1.03
C GLU A 23 7.16 -2.66 0.20
N ASP A 24 7.58 -2.04 1.29
CA ASP A 24 7.94 -2.73 2.53
C ASP A 24 6.74 -3.47 3.13
N ASN A 25 5.58 -2.79 3.22
CA ASN A 25 4.36 -3.42 3.73
C ASN A 25 3.86 -4.54 2.79
N TYR A 26 3.98 -4.37 1.48
CA TYR A 26 3.58 -5.40 0.52
C TYR A 26 4.49 -6.63 0.60
N LEU A 27 5.80 -6.44 0.71
CA LEU A 27 6.77 -7.51 0.88
C LEU A 27 6.55 -8.26 2.20
N ILE A 28 6.23 -7.55 3.29
CA ILE A 28 5.91 -8.16 4.58
C ILE A 28 4.64 -9.02 4.49
N GLU A 29 3.60 -8.54 3.80
CA GLU A 29 2.30 -9.21 3.76
C GLU A 29 2.22 -10.35 2.73
N THR A 30 2.98 -10.26 1.63
CA THR A 30 2.91 -11.22 0.52
C THR A 30 4.18 -12.05 0.33
N GLY A 31 5.32 -11.62 0.88
CA GLY A 31 6.62 -12.24 0.64
C GLY A 31 7.19 -12.01 -0.76
N ASP A 32 6.58 -11.14 -1.57
CA ASP A 32 6.95 -10.87 -2.95
C ASP A 32 7.13 -9.37 -3.22
N ASP A 33 7.81 -9.05 -4.31
CA ASP A 33 7.96 -7.68 -4.79
C ASP A 33 6.70 -7.21 -5.54
N ILE A 34 6.52 -5.89 -5.61
CA ILE A 34 5.44 -5.27 -6.39
C ILE A 34 5.80 -5.32 -7.88
N ASP A 35 4.84 -5.73 -8.73
CA ASP A 35 5.02 -5.74 -10.17
C ASP A 35 4.95 -4.32 -10.77
N GLU A 36 5.70 -4.08 -11.84
CA GLU A 36 5.71 -2.77 -12.52
C GLU A 36 4.29 -2.32 -12.96
N GLY A 37 3.41 -3.28 -13.28
CA GLY A 37 2.01 -3.01 -13.64
C GLY A 37 1.15 -2.48 -12.49
N ASP A 38 1.52 -2.77 -11.24
CA ASP A 38 0.76 -2.38 -10.05
C ASP A 38 1.10 -0.96 -9.57
N TYR A 39 2.22 -0.36 -10.04
CA TYR A 39 2.58 1.04 -9.68
C TYR A 39 1.55 2.07 -10.15
N ALA A 40 0.82 1.80 -11.24
CA ALA A 40 -0.25 2.69 -11.69
C ALA A 40 -1.36 2.81 -10.63
N ASP A 41 -1.68 1.72 -9.94
CA ASP A 41 -2.65 1.71 -8.85
C ASP A 41 -2.09 2.38 -7.59
N ILE A 42 -0.77 2.27 -7.34
CA ILE A 42 -0.08 2.96 -6.23
C ILE A 42 -0.12 4.48 -6.43
N VAL A 43 0.17 4.96 -7.64
CA VAL A 43 0.06 6.40 -7.99
C VAL A 43 -1.36 6.89 -7.72
N HIS A 44 -2.37 6.16 -8.20
CA HIS A 44 -3.77 6.53 -7.98
C HIS A 44 -4.18 6.49 -6.51
N ALA A 45 -3.62 5.59 -5.71
CA ALA A 45 -3.84 5.54 -4.27
C ALA A 45 -3.23 6.77 -3.58
N TYR A 46 -2.01 7.16 -3.97
CA TYR A 46 -1.33 8.36 -3.46
C TYR A 46 -2.09 9.64 -3.80
N ASP A 47 -2.48 9.83 -5.06
CA ASP A 47 -3.27 11.00 -5.50
C ASP A 47 -4.61 11.12 -4.75
N ARG A 48 -5.17 9.99 -4.29
CA ARG A 48 -6.41 9.95 -3.49
C ARG A 48 -6.17 10.15 -1.99
N GLY A 49 -4.93 10.30 -1.55
CA GLY A 49 -4.57 10.39 -0.13
C GLY A 49 -4.84 9.09 0.63
N MET A 50 -4.77 7.94 -0.05
CA MET A 50 -4.89 6.63 0.59
C MET A 50 -3.62 6.34 1.38
N SER A 51 -3.73 5.76 2.58
CA SER A 51 -2.55 5.34 3.35
C SER A 51 -1.78 4.21 2.65
N PRO A 52 -0.46 4.07 2.90
CA PRO A 52 0.34 2.98 2.32
C PRO A 52 -0.26 1.60 2.58
N ILE A 53 -0.64 1.32 3.84
CA ILE A 53 -1.30 0.08 4.25
C ILE A 53 -2.62 -0.13 3.51
N GLY A 54 -3.40 0.94 3.30
CA GLY A 54 -4.65 0.86 2.54
C GLY A 54 -4.41 0.51 1.07
N CYS A 55 -3.33 1.03 0.48
CA CYS A 55 -2.90 0.69 -0.88
C CYS A 55 -2.51 -0.79 -0.97
N VAL A 56 -1.67 -1.29 -0.05
CA VAL A 56 -1.26 -2.70 0.00
C VAL A 56 -2.46 -3.65 0.11
N ILE A 57 -3.42 -3.33 0.99
CA ILE A 57 -4.66 -4.12 1.10
C ILE A 57 -5.41 -4.14 -0.23
N ALA A 58 -5.54 -2.99 -0.91
CA ALA A 58 -6.23 -2.90 -2.19
C ALA A 58 -5.51 -3.71 -3.29
N LEU A 59 -4.17 -3.68 -3.33
CA LEU A 59 -3.35 -4.47 -4.25
C LEU A 59 -3.57 -5.98 -4.02
N ILE A 60 -3.45 -6.44 -2.77
CA ILE A 60 -3.64 -7.86 -2.40
C ILE A 60 -5.06 -8.31 -2.74
N GLU A 61 -6.08 -7.51 -2.43
CA GLU A 61 -7.46 -7.82 -2.78
C GLU A 61 -7.68 -7.86 -4.30
N GLY A 62 -7.05 -6.96 -5.05
CA GLY A 62 -7.08 -6.93 -6.50
C GLY A 62 -6.49 -8.20 -7.11
N GLN A 63 -5.33 -8.64 -6.63
CA GLN A 63 -4.67 -9.87 -7.08
C GLN A 63 -5.49 -11.12 -6.74
N ARG A 64 -6.04 -11.21 -5.52
CA ARG A 64 -6.95 -12.30 -5.13
C ARG A 64 -8.17 -12.39 -6.05
N ARG A 65 -8.75 -11.26 -6.43
CA ARG A 65 -9.91 -11.21 -7.36
C ARG A 65 -9.52 -11.55 -8.79
N ALA A 66 -8.31 -11.19 -9.22
CA ALA A 66 -7.78 -11.54 -10.53
C ALA A 66 -7.37 -13.03 -10.64
N GLY A 67 -7.42 -13.79 -9.53
CA GLY A 67 -7.00 -15.19 -9.50
C GLY A 67 -5.49 -15.37 -9.69
N ARG A 68 -4.69 -14.31 -9.48
CA ARG A 68 -3.23 -14.44 -9.43
C ARG A 68 -2.87 -15.12 -8.10
N PRO A 69 -1.98 -16.13 -8.12
CA PRO A 69 -1.48 -16.69 -6.87
C PRO A 69 -0.69 -15.59 -6.13
N LEU A 70 -1.03 -15.36 -4.87
CA LEU A 70 -0.12 -14.69 -3.94
C LEU A 70 1.04 -15.67 -3.73
N ALA A 71 2.28 -15.22 -3.93
CA ALA A 71 3.44 -16.07 -3.69
C ALA A 71 3.40 -16.60 -2.24
N ALA A 72 3.83 -17.85 -2.06
CA ALA A 72 3.67 -18.63 -0.83
C ALA A 72 4.87 -18.51 0.11
#